data_AF-A0A7W1NYT5-F1
#
_entry.id   AF-A0A7W1NYT5-F1
#
_cell.length_a   1.000
_cell.length_b   1.000
_cell.length_c   1.000
_cell.angle_alpha   90.00
_cell.angle_beta   90.00
_cell.angle_gamma   90.00
#
_symmetry.space_group_name_H-M   'P 1'
#
loop_
_entity.id
_entity.type
_entity.pdbx_description
1 polymer ?
#
loop_
_entity_poly.entity_id
_entity_poly.type
_entity_poly.pdbx_seq_one_letter_code
_entity_poly.pdbx_strand_id
1 'polypeptide(L)'
;MRSTRLVVSVVVCLLLLTARTIFAQAALDCATLVDQSLVDFGNSCRNLANGVACYGHKSVTAQTNNNNTDSFLIAADQLPLNIVEKLSTSAANPTNSDWGLALANMVPANSTTPVQILLMGDANFTLAPT
;
A
#
# COMPACT_ATOMS: atom_id res chain seq x y z
N MET A 1 55.11 -10.44 13.25
CA MET A 1 54.36 -11.25 12.25
C MET A 1 53.15 -11.99 12.83
N ARG A 2 53.23 -12.65 14.00
CA ARG A 2 52.12 -13.42 14.59
C ARG A 2 50.98 -12.56 15.16
N SER A 3 51.31 -11.40 15.78
CA SER A 3 50.34 -10.42 16.27
C SER A 3 49.56 -9.72 15.15
N THR A 4 50.21 -9.43 14.02
CA THR A 4 49.60 -8.74 12.87
C THR A 4 48.52 -9.61 12.20
N ARG A 5 48.72 -10.93 12.14
CA ARG A 5 47.73 -11.88 11.61
C ARG A 5 46.49 -12.01 12.50
N LEU A 6 46.67 -11.93 13.83
CA LEU A 6 45.57 -11.96 14.80
C LEU A 6 44.70 -10.70 14.71
N VAL A 7 45.33 -9.52 14.63
CA VAL A 7 44.60 -8.25 14.50
C VAL A 7 43.79 -8.19 13.20
N VAL A 8 44.37 -8.61 12.07
CA VAL A 8 43.66 -8.66 10.79
C VAL A 8 42.47 -9.62 10.84
N SER A 9 42.61 -10.79 11.47
CA SER A 9 41.51 -11.74 11.61
C SER A 9 40.36 -11.20 12.47
N VAL A 10 40.67 -10.49 13.55
CA VAL A 10 39.66 -9.86 14.43
C VAL A 10 38.93 -8.73 13.70
N VAL A 11 39.66 -7.89 12.96
CA VAL A 11 39.07 -6.78 12.18
C VAL A 11 38.16 -7.30 11.07
N VAL A 12 38.57 -8.35 10.34
CA VAL A 12 37.74 -8.99 9.31
C VAL A 12 36.49 -9.61 9.92
N CYS A 13 36.61 -10.26 11.08
CA CYS A 13 35.46 -10.82 11.77
C CYS A 13 34.48 -9.71 12.21
N LEU A 14 34.98 -8.62 12.79
CA LEU A 14 34.16 -7.48 13.20
C LEU A 14 33.40 -6.84 12.02
N LEU A 15 34.05 -6.71 10.86
CA LEU A 15 33.46 -6.21 9.61
C LEU A 15 32.35 -7.13 9.07
N LEU A 16 32.46 -8.44 9.27
CA LEU A 16 31.42 -9.39 8.83
C LEU A 16 30.20 -9.39 9.75
N LEU A 17 30.35 -9.03 11.04
CA LEU A 17 29.22 -8.93 11.96
C LEU A 17 28.37 -7.67 11.74
N THR A 18 28.94 -6.56 11.28
CA THR A 18 28.18 -5.31 11.04
C THR A 18 27.32 -5.36 9.78
N ALA A 19 27.60 -6.24 8.82
CA ALA A 19 26.80 -6.38 7.59
C ALA A 19 25.43 -7.03 7.82
N ARG A 20 25.25 -7.77 8.93
CA ARG A 20 24.01 -8.52 9.23
C ARG A 20 22.90 -7.63 9.81
N THR A 21 23.23 -6.50 10.44
CA THR A 21 22.25 -5.66 11.16
C THR A 21 21.38 -4.81 10.25
N ILE A 22 21.81 -4.53 9.02
CA ILE A 22 21.10 -3.64 8.08
C ILE A 22 19.79 -4.29 7.58
N PHE A 23 19.77 -5.61 7.38
CA PHE A 23 18.59 -6.32 6.87
C PHE A 23 17.47 -6.50 7.91
N ALA A 24 17.79 -6.46 9.21
CA ALA A 24 16.80 -6.63 10.27
C ALA A 24 15.99 -5.35 10.54
N GLN A 25 16.59 -4.17 10.33
CA GLN A 25 15.95 -2.87 10.57
C GLN A 25 14.87 -2.60 9.52
N ALA A 26 15.19 -2.83 8.24
CA ALA A 26 14.25 -2.66 7.12
C ALA A 26 13.00 -3.53 7.23
N ALA A 27 13.10 -4.73 7.83
CA ALA A 27 11.95 -5.61 8.04
C ALA A 27 10.99 -5.08 9.13
N LEU A 28 11.54 -4.48 10.19
CA LEU A 28 10.74 -3.89 11.28
C LEU A 28 9.97 -2.66 10.80
N ASP A 29 10.60 -1.84 9.97
CA ASP A 29 10.00 -0.62 9.42
C ASP A 29 8.85 -0.93 8.46
N CYS A 30 8.98 -1.98 7.64
CA CYS A 30 7.90 -2.40 6.73
C CYS A 30 6.69 -2.94 7.49
N ALA A 31 6.90 -3.79 8.51
CA ALA A 31 5.81 -4.33 9.32
C ALA A 31 5.06 -3.22 10.07
N THR A 32 5.80 -2.27 10.65
CA THR A 32 5.22 -1.11 11.33
C THR A 32 4.44 -0.22 10.37
N LEU A 33 4.95 0.03 9.17
CA LEU A 33 4.25 0.80 8.14
C LEU A 33 2.93 0.14 7.74
N VAL A 34 2.94 -1.18 7.52
CA VAL A 34 1.72 -1.92 7.14
C VAL A 34 0.68 -1.82 8.26
N ASP A 35 1.06 -2.07 9.51
CA ASP A 35 0.13 -2.03 10.64
C ASP A 35 -0.50 -0.64 10.80
N GLN A 36 0.33 0.41 10.80
CA GLN A 36 -0.14 1.79 10.90
C GLN A 36 -1.03 2.17 9.71
N SER A 37 -0.64 1.78 8.48
CA SER A 37 -1.43 2.06 7.27
C SER A 37 -2.82 1.46 7.32
N LEU A 38 -2.96 0.23 7.82
CA LEU A 38 -4.25 -0.46 7.93
C LEU A 38 -5.14 0.20 8.98
N VAL A 39 -4.57 0.65 10.10
CA VAL A 39 -5.31 1.37 11.14
C VAL A 39 -5.80 2.72 10.61
N ASP A 40 -4.92 3.51 10.00
CA ASP A 40 -5.26 4.83 9.45
C ASP A 40 -6.29 4.72 8.32
N PHE A 41 -6.09 3.75 7.43
CA PHE A 41 -7.03 3.43 6.36
C PHE A 41 -8.39 3.00 6.89
N GLY A 42 -8.42 2.09 7.87
CA GLY A 42 -9.65 1.60 8.48
C GLY A 42 -10.44 2.71 9.16
N ASN A 43 -9.75 3.63 9.85
CA ASN A 43 -10.37 4.81 10.45
C ASN A 43 -10.96 5.76 9.40
N SER A 44 -10.24 5.94 8.28
CA SER A 44 -10.59 6.86 7.20
C SER A 44 -11.75 6.35 6.33
N CYS A 45 -11.78 5.05 6.03
CA CYS A 45 -12.71 4.44 5.09
C CYS A 45 -13.84 3.61 5.77
N ARG A 46 -14.02 3.70 7.09
CA ARG A 46 -14.96 2.86 7.88
C ARG A 46 -16.42 2.91 7.39
N ASN A 47 -16.89 4.08 6.99
CA ASN A 47 -18.30 4.33 6.67
C ASN A 47 -18.48 4.54 5.15
N LEU A 48 -18.09 3.55 4.36
CA LEU A 48 -18.15 3.62 2.91
C LEU A 48 -19.56 3.29 2.39
N ALA A 49 -20.20 4.25 1.72
CA ALA A 49 -21.50 4.04 1.08
C ALA A 49 -21.41 3.03 -0.08
N ASN A 50 -22.54 2.41 -0.43
CA ASN A 50 -22.61 1.51 -1.58
C ASN A 50 -22.37 2.30 -2.88
N GLY A 51 -21.64 1.68 -3.83
CA GLY A 51 -21.30 2.31 -5.10
C GLY A 51 -20.18 3.34 -4.98
N VAL A 52 -19.35 3.27 -3.94
CA VAL A 52 -18.28 4.24 -3.68
C VAL A 52 -16.96 3.51 -3.43
N ALA A 53 -15.87 4.07 -3.94
CA ALA A 53 -14.49 3.73 -3.58
C ALA A 53 -13.93 4.76 -2.61
N CYS A 54 -13.15 4.30 -1.63
CA CYS A 54 -12.34 5.10 -0.74
C CYS A 54 -10.90 4.62 -0.84
N TYR A 55 -9.95 5.53 -0.73
CA TYR A 55 -8.53 5.20 -0.69
C TYR A 55 -7.89 5.89 0.51
N GLY A 56 -6.76 5.37 0.99
CA GLY A 56 -6.13 5.92 2.20
C GLY A 56 -4.93 6.82 1.96
N HIS A 57 -4.33 6.79 0.77
CA HIS A 57 -3.01 7.37 0.59
C HIS A 57 -2.71 7.74 -0.87
N LYS A 58 -1.87 8.75 -1.11
CA LYS A 58 -1.57 9.36 -2.42
C LYS A 58 -1.08 8.41 -3.52
N SER A 59 -0.80 7.15 -3.18
CA SER A 59 -0.24 6.14 -4.08
C SER A 59 -1.33 5.26 -4.74
N VAL A 60 -2.56 5.77 -4.81
CA VAL A 60 -3.70 5.14 -5.49
C VAL A 60 -4.20 6.08 -6.59
N THR A 61 -4.46 5.51 -7.76
CA THR A 61 -5.00 6.23 -8.91
C THR A 61 -6.33 5.64 -9.34
N ALA A 62 -7.23 6.51 -9.81
CA ALA A 62 -8.47 6.13 -10.46
C ALA A 62 -8.46 6.66 -11.90
N GLN A 63 -8.71 5.77 -12.85
CA GLN A 63 -9.06 6.15 -14.21
C GLN A 63 -10.58 6.30 -14.28
N THR A 64 -11.05 7.44 -14.79
CA THR A 64 -12.48 7.73 -14.93
C THR A 64 -12.93 7.73 -16.39
N ASN A 65 -14.23 7.59 -16.59
CA ASN A 65 -14.89 7.58 -17.90
C ASN A 65 -14.65 8.83 -18.78
N ASN A 66 -14.25 9.95 -18.18
CA ASN A 66 -13.88 11.17 -18.90
C ASN A 66 -12.40 11.17 -19.36
N ASN A 67 -11.71 10.02 -19.28
CA ASN A 67 -10.26 9.87 -19.48
C ASN A 67 -9.40 10.78 -18.58
N ASN A 68 -10.00 11.42 -17.59
CA ASN A 68 -9.25 12.08 -16.54
C ASN A 68 -8.76 11.02 -15.57
N THR A 69 -7.46 11.01 -15.33
CA THR A 69 -6.94 10.39 -14.12
C THR A 69 -7.31 11.32 -12.98
N ASP A 70 -8.59 11.27 -12.55
CA ASP A 70 -9.00 11.91 -11.32
C ASP A 70 -8.27 11.17 -10.22
N SER A 71 -7.13 11.75 -9.87
CA SER A 71 -6.32 11.32 -8.77
C SER A 71 -7.15 11.69 -7.56
N PHE A 72 -7.43 10.72 -6.71
CA PHE A 72 -7.88 11.08 -5.39
C PHE A 72 -6.88 12.10 -4.80
N LEU A 73 -7.35 13.27 -4.38
CA LEU A 73 -6.51 14.45 -4.19
C LEU A 73 -5.91 14.48 -2.78
N ILE A 74 -6.68 14.03 -1.80
CA ILE A 74 -6.30 13.95 -0.39
C ILE A 74 -6.69 12.59 0.20
N ALA A 75 -5.88 12.09 1.12
CA ALA A 75 -6.14 10.80 1.78
C ALA A 75 -7.59 10.73 2.28
N ALA A 76 -8.21 9.56 2.16
CA ALA A 76 -9.62 9.30 2.49
C ALA A 76 -10.66 9.89 1.51
N ASP A 77 -10.27 10.51 0.40
CA ASP A 77 -11.26 10.89 -0.62
C ASP A 77 -12.06 9.69 -1.09
N GLN A 78 -13.32 9.99 -1.39
CA GLN A 78 -14.27 9.02 -1.88
C GLN A 78 -14.68 9.37 -3.31
N LEU A 79 -14.77 8.36 -4.16
CA LEU A 79 -15.13 8.51 -5.55
C LEU A 79 -16.28 7.56 -5.90
N PRO A 80 -17.35 8.04 -6.57
CA PRO A 80 -18.42 7.17 -7.05
C PRO A 80 -17.89 6.13 -8.03
N LEU A 81 -18.23 4.85 -7.84
CA LEU A 81 -17.75 3.76 -8.70
C LEU A 81 -18.32 3.80 -10.11
N ASN A 82 -19.47 4.46 -10.33
CA ASN A 82 -20.11 4.56 -11.64
C ASN A 82 -19.33 5.43 -12.64
N ILE A 83 -18.37 6.23 -12.17
CA ILE A 83 -17.47 7.01 -13.02
C ILE A 83 -16.07 6.41 -13.13
N VAL A 84 -15.77 5.37 -12.35
CA VAL A 84 -14.45 4.74 -12.28
C VAL A 84 -14.39 3.55 -13.24
N GLU A 85 -13.38 3.51 -14.09
CA GLU A 85 -13.09 2.40 -14.99
C GLU A 85 -12.03 1.48 -14.40
N LYS A 86 -11.00 2.07 -13.77
CA LYS A 86 -9.87 1.33 -13.21
C LYS A 86 -9.39 1.96 -11.91
N LEU A 87 -9.18 1.14 -10.89
CA LEU A 87 -8.46 1.49 -9.67
C LEU A 87 -7.09 0.81 -9.69
N SER A 88 -6.03 1.56 -9.38
CA SER A 88 -4.68 1.00 -9.26
C SER A 88 -4.04 1.47 -7.97
N THR A 89 -3.46 0.56 -7.21
CA THR A 89 -2.70 0.82 -5.97
C THR A 89 -1.22 0.49 -6.20
N SER A 90 -0.33 1.11 -5.42
CA SER A 90 1.11 0.79 -5.47
C SER A 90 1.57 -0.13 -4.34
N ALA A 91 2.71 -0.80 -4.55
CA ALA A 91 3.43 -1.45 -3.47
C ALA A 91 3.77 -0.46 -2.33
N ALA A 92 3.88 -0.99 -1.11
CA ALA A 92 4.36 -0.21 0.02
C ALA A 92 5.84 0.16 -0.16
N ASN A 93 6.19 1.40 0.18
CA ASN A 93 7.55 1.91 0.15
C ASN A 93 7.93 2.45 1.54
N PRO A 94 8.64 1.66 2.37
CA PRO A 94 9.03 2.07 3.71
C PRO A 94 9.96 3.28 3.74
N THR A 95 10.74 3.52 2.67
CA THR A 95 11.62 4.69 2.55
C THR A 95 10.82 6.00 2.56
N ASN A 96 9.65 6.01 1.92
CA ASN A 96 8.81 7.20 1.78
C ASN A 96 7.57 7.17 2.69
N SER A 97 7.39 6.09 3.47
CA SER A 97 6.14 5.79 4.20
C SER A 97 4.91 5.73 3.29
N ASP A 98 5.08 5.35 2.02
CA ASP A 98 3.98 5.23 1.06
C ASP A 98 3.36 3.83 1.11
N TRP A 99 2.06 3.74 0.87
CA TRP A 99 1.33 2.47 0.76
C TRP A 99 0.13 2.63 -0.19
N GLY A 100 -0.24 1.54 -0.84
CA GLY A 100 -1.41 1.49 -1.73
C GLY A 100 -2.52 0.63 -1.12
N LEU A 101 -3.52 1.28 -0.51
CA LEU A 101 -4.75 0.64 -0.05
C LEU A 101 -5.96 1.39 -0.61
N ALA A 102 -6.92 0.62 -1.14
CA ALA A 102 -8.21 1.12 -1.59
C ALA A 102 -9.33 0.14 -1.23
N LEU A 103 -10.50 0.66 -0.88
CA LEU A 103 -11.69 -0.10 -0.53
C LEU A 103 -12.80 0.34 -1.47
N ALA A 104 -13.39 -0.61 -2.17
CA ALA A 104 -14.60 -0.38 -2.97
C ALA A 104 -15.77 -1.11 -2.32
N ASN A 105 -16.89 -0.43 -2.14
CA ASN A 105 -18.14 -1.05 -1.71
C ASN A 105 -19.13 -1.04 -2.87
N MET A 106 -19.55 -2.21 -3.34
CA MET A 106 -20.42 -2.34 -4.51
C MET A 106 -21.43 -3.47 -4.36
N VAL A 107 -22.52 -3.38 -5.10
CA VAL A 107 -23.48 -4.48 -5.25
C VAL A 107 -23.27 -5.09 -6.64
N PRO A 108 -22.81 -6.35 -6.74
CA PRO A 108 -22.64 -7.01 -8.03
C PRO A 108 -23.97 -7.11 -8.78
N ALA A 109 -23.95 -6.99 -10.11
CA ALA A 109 -25.17 -7.01 -10.94
C ALA A 109 -26.08 -8.25 -10.72
N ASN A 110 -25.47 -9.39 -10.37
CA ASN A 110 -26.17 -10.65 -10.16
C ASN A 110 -26.48 -10.93 -8.67
N SER A 111 -26.37 -9.93 -7.79
CA SER A 111 -26.63 -10.08 -6.36
C SER A 111 -27.34 -8.85 -5.79
N THR A 112 -28.06 -9.02 -4.68
CA THR A 112 -28.61 -7.92 -3.88
C THR A 112 -27.76 -7.63 -2.64
N THR A 113 -26.70 -8.42 -2.41
CA THR A 113 -25.80 -8.27 -1.26
C THR A 113 -24.63 -7.36 -1.60
N PRO A 114 -24.38 -6.28 -0.84
CA PRO A 114 -23.16 -5.50 -0.96
C PRO A 114 -21.92 -6.36 -0.68
N VAL A 115 -20.86 -6.08 -1.42
CA VAL A 115 -19.53 -6.69 -1.28
C VAL A 115 -18.52 -5.56 -1.15
N GLN A 116 -17.59 -5.74 -0.21
CA GLN A 116 -16.43 -4.89 -0.06
C GLN A 116 -15.20 -5.54 -0.67
N ILE A 117 -14.50 -4.80 -1.51
CA ILE A 117 -13.28 -5.23 -2.19
C ILE A 117 -12.13 -4.38 -1.65
N LEU A 118 -11.19 -5.03 -0.98
CA LEU A 118 -9.94 -4.41 -0.52
C LEU A 118 -8.83 -4.67 -1.53
N LEU A 119 -8.25 -3.60 -2.06
CA LEU A 119 -7.01 -3.64 -2.84
C LEU A 119 -5.85 -3.31 -1.92
N MET A 120 -4.78 -4.09 -2.02
CA MET A 120 -3.58 -3.94 -1.20
C MET A 120 -2.32 -4.21 -2.00
N GLY A 121 -1.34 -3.32 -1.88
CA GLY A 121 -0.06 -3.43 -2.57
C GLY A 121 -0.16 -3.02 -4.04
N ASP A 122 0.67 -3.59 -4.90
CA ASP A 122 0.58 -3.35 -6.35
C ASP A 122 -0.58 -4.16 -6.92
N ALA A 123 -1.76 -3.54 -6.98
CA ALA A 123 -2.99 -4.18 -7.39
C ALA A 123 -3.74 -3.31 -8.39
N ASN A 124 -4.43 -3.97 -9.32
CA ASN A 124 -5.23 -3.33 -10.35
C ASN A 124 -6.62 -3.96 -10.34
N PHE A 125 -7.65 -3.13 -10.34
CA PHE A 125 -9.04 -3.55 -10.40
C PHE A 125 -9.74 -2.78 -11.52
N THR A 126 -10.32 -3.50 -12.46
CA THR A 126 -11.09 -2.91 -13.57
C THR A 126 -12.56 -3.17 -13.33
N LEU A 127 -13.36 -2.10 -13.37
CA LEU A 127 -14.81 -2.22 -13.36
C LEU A 127 -15.28 -2.52 -14.78
N ALA A 128 -16.13 -3.53 -14.93
CA ALA A 128 -16.80 -3.76 -16.20
C ALA A 128 -17.72 -2.56 -16.49
N PRO A 129 -17.81 -2.10 -17.76
CA PRO A 129 -18.76 -1.07 -18.11
C PRO A 129 -20.18 -1.55 -17.77
N THR A 130 -20.90 -0.76 -16.99
CA THR A 130 -22.32 -0.96 -16.69
C THR A 130 -23.19 -0.52 -17.85
#